data_AF-A0A5S3U3B7-F1
#
_entry.id   AF-A0A5S3U3B7-F1
#
_cell.length_a   1.000
_cell.length_b   1.000
_cell.length_c   1.000
_cell.angle_alpha   90.00
_cell.angle_beta   90.00
_cell.angle_gamma   90.00
#
_symmetry.space_group_name_H-M   'P 1'
#
loop_
_entity.id
_entity.type
_entity.pdbx_description
1 polymer ?
#
loop_
_entity_poly.entity_id
_entity_poly.type
_entity_poly.pdbx_seq_one_letter_code
_entity_poly.pdbx_strand_id
1 'polypeptide(L)'
;ANYIRPETLHDASDVINNAVAALPIFRHYHIQEDQLHASADGQKFETHLETFKTRYSSKYFGTNKGITAMTLVANHSALNARIIGSNEHESHYIYDLLQSNSSEIKPDVLS
;
A
#
# COMPACT_ATOMS: atom_id res chain seq x y z
N ALA A 1 19.92 -19.09 -7.54
CA ALA A 1 18.51 -18.69 -7.60
C ALA A 1 18.41 -17.23 -7.18
N ASN A 2 17.85 -16.36 -8.03
CA ASN A 2 17.63 -14.95 -7.69
C ASN A 2 16.37 -14.88 -6.82
N TYR A 3 16.55 -14.87 -5.50
CA TYR A 3 15.44 -14.67 -4.57
C TYR A 3 15.13 -13.18 -4.47
N ILE A 4 13.86 -12.83 -4.68
CA ILE A 4 13.37 -11.49 -4.37
C ILE A 4 13.22 -11.43 -2.85
N ARG A 5 13.91 -10.47 -2.23
CA ARG A 5 13.76 -10.19 -0.79
C ARG A 5 12.87 -8.96 -0.62
N PRO A 6 11.92 -8.97 0.34
CA PRO A 6 11.05 -7.84 0.59
C PRO A 6 11.82 -6.53 0.78
N GLU A 7 12.94 -6.57 1.49
CA GLU A 7 13.75 -5.38 1.78
C GLU A 7 14.31 -4.78 0.47
N THR A 8 14.89 -5.63 -0.39
CA THR A 8 15.43 -5.18 -1.68
C THR A 8 14.35 -4.70 -2.66
N LEU A 9 13.14 -5.27 -2.57
CA LEU A 9 12.02 -4.85 -3.40
C LEU A 9 11.47 -3.50 -2.94
N HIS A 10 11.41 -3.29 -1.63
CA HIS A 10 11.01 -2.02 -1.02
C HIS A 10 11.98 -0.90 -1.41
N ASP A 11 13.29 -1.12 -1.25
CA ASP A 11 14.33 -0.16 -1.65
C ASP A 11 14.24 0.18 -3.15
N ALA A 12 14.01 -0.81 -4.00
CA ALA A 12 13.84 -0.59 -5.44
C ALA A 12 12.56 0.19 -5.76
N SER A 13 11.47 -0.04 -5.03
CA SER A 13 10.22 0.70 -5.16
C SER A 13 10.41 2.18 -4.80
N ASP A 14 11.14 2.46 -3.71
CA ASP A 14 11.46 3.83 -3.29
C ASP A 14 12.26 4.57 -4.36
N VAL A 15 13.26 3.93 -4.96
CA VAL A 15 14.04 4.53 -6.06
C VAL A 15 13.16 4.91 -7.24
N ILE A 16 12.23 4.04 -7.64
CA ILE A 16 11.31 4.30 -8.76
C ILE A 16 10.34 5.42 -8.40
N ASN A 17 9.72 5.35 -7.22
CA ASN A 17 8.76 6.36 -6.74
C ASN A 17 9.41 7.75 -6.69
N ASN A 18 10.60 7.86 -6.08
CA ASN A 18 11.31 9.14 -5.97
C ASN A 18 11.68 9.70 -7.35
N ALA A 19 12.13 8.84 -8.28
CA ALA A 19 12.41 9.26 -9.65
C ALA A 19 11.15 9.75 -10.38
N VAL A 20 10.00 9.10 -10.17
CA VAL A 20 8.71 9.54 -10.72
C VAL A 20 8.26 10.86 -10.10
N ALA A 21 8.46 11.05 -8.80
CA ALA A 21 8.13 12.30 -8.11
C ALA A 21 8.94 13.50 -8.59
N ALA A 22 10.18 13.28 -9.03
CA ALA A 22 11.03 14.32 -9.61
C ALA A 22 10.57 14.78 -11.01
N LEU A 23 9.68 14.03 -11.69
CA LEU A 23 9.20 14.40 -13.02
C LEU A 23 8.24 15.60 -12.94
N PRO A 24 8.31 16.56 -13.89
CA PRO A 24 7.41 17.72 -13.90
C PRO A 24 5.92 17.38 -13.96
N ILE A 25 5.57 16.18 -14.44
CA ILE A 25 4.19 15.71 -14.53
C ILE A 25 3.59 15.38 -13.15
N PHE A 26 4.41 15.03 -12.16
CA PHE A 26 3.95 14.50 -10.88
C PHE A 26 3.01 15.48 -10.14
N ARG A 27 3.39 16.76 -10.08
CA ARG A 27 2.58 17.84 -9.48
C ARG A 27 1.22 18.05 -10.15
N HIS A 28 1.07 17.64 -11.42
CA HIS A 28 -0.18 17.79 -12.16
C HIS A 28 -1.21 16.72 -11.78
N TYR A 29 -0.82 15.71 -11.00
CA TYR A 29 -1.74 14.73 -10.43
C TYR A 29 -2.31 15.14 -9.06
N HIS A 30 -1.87 16.27 -8.49
CA HIS A 30 -2.44 16.76 -7.23
C HIS A 30 -3.93 17.06 -7.40
N ILE A 31 -4.73 16.61 -6.43
CA ILE A 31 -6.17 16.88 -6.38
C ILE A 31 -6.42 18.34 -5.97
N GLN A 32 -5.62 18.87 -5.06
CA GLN A 32 -5.63 20.26 -4.61
C GLN A 32 -4.28 20.90 -4.93
N GLU A 33 -4.29 22.15 -5.38
CA GLU A 33 -3.04 22.88 -5.62
C GLU A 33 -2.17 22.90 -4.35
N ASP A 34 -0.87 22.64 -4.54
CA ASP A 34 0.16 22.60 -3.49
C ASP A 34 -0.07 21.62 -2.33
N GLN A 35 -0.97 20.64 -2.47
CA GLN A 35 -1.14 19.56 -1.48
C GLN A 35 -1.02 18.18 -2.12
N LEU A 36 -0.10 17.39 -1.57
CA LEU A 36 0.05 15.99 -1.94
C LEU A 36 -0.96 15.14 -1.17
N HIS A 37 -1.95 14.65 -1.88
CA HIS A 37 -2.97 13.79 -1.33
C HIS A 37 -2.61 12.31 -1.53
N ALA A 38 -2.56 11.54 -0.45
CA ALA A 38 -2.44 10.10 -0.50
C ALA A 38 -3.76 9.42 -0.14
N SER A 39 -3.95 8.21 -0.64
CA SER A 39 -5.05 7.35 -0.26
C SER A 39 -4.53 6.05 0.32
N ALA A 40 -5.14 5.61 1.43
CA ALA A 40 -4.93 4.29 2.00
C ALA A 40 -6.14 3.39 1.69
N ASP A 41 -5.93 2.26 1.03
CA ASP A 41 -7.01 1.35 0.66
C ASP A 41 -6.72 -0.10 1.06
N GLY A 42 -7.77 -0.81 1.50
CA GLY A 42 -7.73 -2.18 1.98
C GLY A 42 -8.30 -3.17 0.98
N GLN A 43 -7.49 -3.58 0.01
CA GLN A 43 -7.94 -4.45 -1.07
C GLN A 43 -8.06 -5.91 -0.60
N LYS A 44 -9.16 -6.57 -1.00
CA LYS A 44 -9.51 -7.94 -0.57
C LYS A 44 -9.15 -8.93 -1.66
N PHE A 45 -8.32 -9.92 -1.33
CA PHE A 45 -7.90 -10.96 -2.26
C PHE A 45 -8.17 -12.34 -1.66
N GLU A 46 -8.96 -13.14 -2.36
CA GLU A 46 -9.11 -14.55 -2.03
C GLU A 46 -7.82 -15.32 -2.36
N THR A 47 -7.44 -16.28 -1.53
CA THR A 47 -6.20 -17.03 -1.70
C THR A 47 -6.42 -18.52 -1.59
N HIS A 48 -5.91 -19.29 -2.55
CA HIS A 48 -5.92 -20.76 -2.49
C HIS A 48 -4.89 -21.34 -1.51
N LEU A 49 -3.76 -20.64 -1.32
CA LEU A 49 -2.72 -21.05 -0.40
C LEU A 49 -2.96 -20.47 1.00
N GLU A 50 -2.96 -21.33 2.00
CA GLU A 50 -3.14 -20.92 3.39
C GLU A 50 -1.80 -20.46 3.99
N THR A 51 -1.75 -19.19 4.38
CA THR A 51 -0.64 -18.60 5.15
C THR A 51 -1.11 -18.24 6.55
N PHE A 52 -0.19 -17.83 7.43
CA PHE A 52 -0.55 -17.29 8.74
C PHE A 52 -1.50 -16.08 8.68
N LYS A 53 -1.47 -15.31 7.59
CA LYS A 53 -2.32 -14.14 7.35
C LYS A 53 -3.61 -14.49 6.62
N THR A 54 -3.73 -15.68 6.04
CA THR A 54 -4.94 -16.12 5.34
C THR A 54 -6.06 -16.40 6.36
N ARG A 55 -7.18 -15.67 6.23
CA ARG A 55 -8.28 -15.66 7.20
C ARG A 55 -9.63 -15.64 6.51
N TYR A 56 -10.64 -16.21 7.16
CA TYR A 56 -12.02 -16.18 6.68
C TYR A 56 -12.59 -14.76 6.75
N SER A 57 -13.39 -14.40 5.76
CA SER A 57 -14.23 -13.20 5.81
C SER A 57 -15.52 -13.46 5.07
N SER A 58 -16.61 -13.64 5.81
CA SER A 58 -17.93 -13.94 5.23
C SER A 58 -18.40 -12.85 4.27
N LYS A 59 -18.08 -11.59 4.58
CA LYS A 59 -18.41 -10.43 3.75
C LYS A 59 -17.76 -10.47 2.36
N TYR A 60 -16.51 -10.92 2.26
CA TYR A 60 -15.72 -10.77 1.04
C TYR A 60 -15.50 -12.10 0.29
N PHE A 61 -15.48 -13.23 1.00
CA PHE A 61 -15.07 -14.52 0.42
C PHE A 61 -16.08 -15.65 0.70
N GLY A 62 -17.21 -15.37 1.35
CA GLY A 62 -18.19 -16.40 1.72
C GLY A 62 -17.57 -17.46 2.64
N THR A 63 -17.42 -18.68 2.11
CA THR A 63 -16.79 -19.82 2.81
C THR A 63 -15.29 -19.93 2.59
N ASN A 64 -14.69 -19.05 1.78
CA ASN A 64 -13.28 -19.09 1.45
C ASN A 64 -12.46 -18.16 2.34
N LYS A 65 -11.13 -18.30 2.26
CA LYS A 65 -10.19 -17.46 2.98
C LYS A 65 -9.48 -16.52 2.02
N GLY A 66 -9.05 -15.40 2.55
CA GLY A 66 -8.23 -14.46 1.80
C GLY A 66 -7.30 -13.67 2.70
N ILE A 67 -6.71 -12.65 2.10
CA ILE A 67 -5.90 -11.65 2.76
C ILE A 67 -6.45 -10.26 2.44
N THR A 68 -5.94 -9.26 3.15
CA THR A 68 -6.18 -7.86 2.84
C THR A 68 -4.83 -7.21 2.58
N ALA A 69 -4.68 -6.60 1.40
CA ALA A 69 -3.52 -5.80 1.07
C ALA A 69 -3.89 -4.34 1.35
N MET A 70 -3.30 -3.81 2.41
CA MET A 70 -3.33 -2.38 2.67
C MET A 70 -2.29 -1.71 1.78
N THR A 71 -2.69 -0.69 1.02
CA THR A 71 -1.80 0.09 0.17
C THR A 71 -1.84 1.56 0.54
N LEU A 72 -0.73 2.26 0.37
CA LEU A 72 -0.62 3.71 0.48
C LEU A 72 -0.14 4.23 -0.88
N VAL A 73 -0.97 5.02 -1.55
CA VAL A 73 -0.72 5.51 -2.91
C VAL A 73 -0.87 7.01 -2.97
N ALA A 74 0.04 7.70 -3.66
CA ALA A 74 -0.07 9.12 -3.97
C ALA A 74 0.33 9.36 -5.42
N ASN A 75 -0.46 10.13 -6.19
CA ASN A 75 -0.17 10.46 -7.60
C ASN A 75 0.32 9.25 -8.44
N HIS A 76 -0.38 8.11 -8.35
CA HIS A 76 -0.02 6.85 -9.01
C HIS A 76 1.28 6.18 -8.56
N SER A 77 1.94 6.68 -7.52
CA SER A 77 3.13 6.07 -6.90
C SER A 77 2.72 5.20 -5.71
N ALA A 78 3.21 3.96 -5.67
CA ALA A 78 2.91 3.00 -4.61
C ALA A 78 3.91 3.17 -3.47
N LEU A 79 3.59 4.02 -2.50
CA LEU A 79 4.52 4.47 -1.45
C LEU A 79 4.81 3.38 -0.43
N ASN A 80 3.79 2.63 -0.03
CA ASN A 80 3.94 1.57 0.96
C ASN A 80 2.81 0.56 0.83
N ALA A 81 3.03 -0.67 1.30
CA ALA A 81 2.00 -1.70 1.35
C ALA A 81 2.24 -2.69 2.50
N ARG A 82 1.15 -3.26 3.01
CA ARG A 82 1.20 -4.27 4.08
C ARG A 82 0.10 -5.31 3.90
N ILE A 83 0.45 -6.58 4.09
CA ILE A 83 -0.52 -7.67 4.12
C ILE A 83 -1.02 -7.89 5.54
N ILE A 84 -2.34 -7.84 5.71
CA ILE A 84 -3.05 -8.16 6.95
C ILE A 84 -4.07 -9.27 6.70
N GLY A 85 -4.53 -9.90 7.77
CA GLY A 85 -5.61 -10.88 7.70
C GLY A 85 -6.95 -10.22 7.41
N SER A 86 -7.80 -10.93 6.68
CA SER A 86 -9.09 -10.38 6.24
C SER A 86 -10.14 -10.20 7.32
N ASN A 87 -9.87 -10.69 8.53
CA ASN A 87 -10.66 -10.45 9.72
C ASN A 87 -10.14 -9.26 10.55
N GLU A 88 -8.99 -8.69 10.18
CA GLU A 88 -8.39 -7.56 10.88
C GLU A 88 -9.02 -6.25 10.41
N HIS A 89 -9.14 -5.28 11.31
CA HIS A 89 -9.71 -3.96 10.99
C HIS A 89 -8.65 -3.07 10.35
N GLU A 90 -8.93 -2.54 9.16
CA GLU A 90 -7.97 -1.82 8.31
C GLU A 90 -7.46 -0.53 8.94
N SER A 91 -8.33 0.21 9.66
CA SER A 91 -7.96 1.49 10.25
C SER A 91 -6.80 1.41 11.24
N HIS A 92 -6.58 0.23 11.85
CA HIS A 92 -5.47 0.03 12.79
C HIS A 92 -4.09 0.12 12.12
N TYR A 93 -4.04 -0.01 10.79
CA TYR A 93 -2.80 -0.11 10.03
C TYR A 93 -2.45 1.17 9.26
N ILE A 94 -3.38 2.12 9.16
CA ILE A 94 -3.20 3.34 8.36
C ILE A 94 -2.03 4.18 8.87
N TYR A 95 -1.96 4.40 10.19
CA TYR A 95 -0.88 5.19 10.79
C TYR A 95 0.49 4.53 10.58
N ASP A 96 0.59 3.22 10.81
CA ASP A 96 1.81 2.44 10.61
C ASP A 96 2.29 2.54 9.15
N LEU A 97 1.38 2.42 8.17
CA LEU A 97 1.71 2.53 6.74
C LEU A 97 2.29 3.90 6.39
N LEU A 98 1.72 4.97 6.95
CA LEU A 98 2.20 6.32 6.73
C LEU A 98 3.57 6.55 7.37
N GLN A 99 3.76 6.11 8.63
CA GLN A 99 5.01 6.31 9.35
C GLN A 99 6.17 5.44 8.85
N SER A 100 5.86 4.25 8.34
CA SER A 100 6.87 3.36 7.76
C SER A 100 7.21 3.65 6.29
N ASN A 101 6.59 4.68 5.69
CA ASN A 101 6.94 5.12 4.34
C ASN A 101 8.35 5.75 4.33
N SER A 102 9.31 5.06 3.71
CA SER A 102 10.70 5.48 3.55
C SER A 102 10.98 6.31 2.30
N SER A 103 10.06 6.37 1.34
CA SER A 103 10.20 7.24 0.16
C SER A 103 10.28 8.72 0.52
N GLU A 104 10.80 9.54 -0.39
CA GLU A 104 10.88 11.00 -0.24
C GLU A 104 9.52 11.68 -0.37
N ILE A 105 8.52 10.96 -0.89
CA ILE A 105 7.16 11.43 -1.10
C ILE A 105 6.41 11.41 0.24
N LYS A 106 6.19 12.59 0.84
CA LYS A 106 5.47 12.75 2.11
C LYS A 106 4.10 13.39 1.86
N PRO A 107 2.99 12.63 2.01
CA PRO A 107 1.65 13.17 1.82
C PRO A 107 1.30 14.21 2.89
N ASP A 108 0.61 15.27 2.49
CA ASP A 108 0.06 16.29 3.37
C ASP A 108 -1.31 15.88 3.91
N VAL A 109 -2.08 15.17 3.08
CA VAL A 109 -3.45 14.73 3.37
C VAL A 109 -3.58 13.24 3.08
N LEU A 110 -4.35 12.54 3.91
CA LEU A 110 -4.64 11.13 3.77
C LEU A 110 -6.16 10.89 3.77
N SER A 111 -6.63 10.08 2.82
CA SER A 111 -8.02 9.59 2.75
C SER A 111 -8.12 8.07 2.79
#